data_AF-A0A819KT99-F1
#
_entry.id   AF-A0A819KT99-F1
#
_cell.length_a   1.000
_cell.length_b   1.000
_cell.length_c   1.000
_cell.angle_alpha   90.00
_cell.angle_beta   90.00
_cell.angle_gamma   90.00
#
_symmetry.space_group_name_H-M   'P 1'
#
loop_
_entity.id
_entity.type
_entity.pdbx_description
1 polymer ?
#
loop_
_entity_poly.entity_id
_entity_poly.type
_entity_poly.pdbx_seq_one_letter_code
_entity_poly.pdbx_strand_id
1 'polypeptide(L)'
;NEWLTTHNEWYEGVGHFTPSTNNGLEATNNVIKKENTLRERLPLSRFKVLAFEIVEKWSKSYERSLKQYSDKQTISLELWTSGYQWVKLNKSILSFSTECDNLVQYYIPAGDGTKITNVDIDVMKKMKWYSFDQYKNKAFNIWCVTLPTDKLKWLDGVCNCPAFFKKFMCKHVVGLSIRLNYCKPPPAAKNIPIGEKRRRGRPTKSKKALLVQ
;
A
#
# COMPACT_ATOMS: atom_id res chain seq x y z
N ASN A 1 7.77 -22.55 21.70
CA ASN A 1 6.64 -21.78 21.15
C ASN A 1 6.25 -20.55 21.97
N GLU A 2 6.82 -20.33 23.16
CA GLU A 2 6.50 -19.20 24.06
C GLU A 2 6.85 -17.81 23.50
N TRP A 3 7.88 -17.72 22.66
CA TRP A 3 8.35 -16.45 22.08
C TRP A 3 7.31 -15.80 21.17
N LEU A 4 6.63 -16.57 20.31
CA LEU A 4 5.61 -16.03 19.39
C LEU A 4 4.36 -15.55 20.13
N THR A 5 4.03 -16.18 21.26
CA THR A 5 2.88 -15.79 22.10
C THR A 5 3.14 -14.49 22.85
N THR A 6 4.40 -14.23 23.22
CA THR A 6 4.83 -13.01 23.91
C THR A 6 5.16 -11.87 22.94
N HIS A 7 5.54 -12.20 21.69
CA HIS A 7 5.94 -11.24 20.66
C HIS A 7 5.11 -11.42 19.40
N ASN A 8 3.78 -11.24 19.49
CA ASN A 8 2.85 -11.34 18.37
C ASN A 8 2.98 -10.18 17.35
N GLU A 9 3.91 -9.26 17.59
CA GLU A 9 4.20 -8.06 16.81
C GLU A 9 5.20 -8.27 15.64
N TRP A 10 5.61 -9.52 15.41
CA TRP A 10 6.70 -9.88 14.49
C TRP A 10 6.42 -9.66 13.00
N TYR A 11 5.17 -9.35 12.59
CA TYR A 11 4.78 -9.24 11.19
C TYR A 11 4.48 -7.79 10.77
N GLU A 12 4.70 -7.47 9.48
CA GLU A 12 4.58 -6.11 8.91
C GLU A 12 3.26 -5.39 9.24
N GLY A 13 2.16 -6.15 9.40
CA GLY A 13 0.84 -5.59 9.67
C GLY A 13 0.65 -5.05 11.08
N VAL A 14 1.61 -5.24 12.00
CA VAL A 14 1.56 -4.61 13.32
C VAL A 14 1.97 -3.14 13.24
N GLY A 15 3.02 -2.83 12.49
CA GLY A 15 3.49 -1.47 12.24
C GLY A 15 2.88 -0.89 10.97
N HIS A 16 1.58 -0.59 10.96
CA HIS A 16 0.97 0.10 9.82
C HIS A 16 1.75 1.41 9.54
N PHE A 17 2.09 1.62 8.27
CA PHE A 17 2.88 2.74 7.77
C PHE A 17 4.37 2.77 8.13
N THR A 18 4.90 1.70 8.73
CA THR A 18 6.34 1.55 8.88
C THR A 18 6.96 1.03 7.58
N PRO A 19 8.17 1.48 7.20
CA PRO A 19 8.87 0.93 6.05
C PRO A 19 9.12 -0.58 6.25
N SER A 20 8.66 -1.40 5.31
CA SER A 20 8.90 -2.86 5.28
C SER A 20 10.37 -3.24 5.11
N THR A 21 11.25 -2.28 4.77
CA THR A 21 12.68 -2.51 4.61
C THR A 21 13.47 -1.34 5.19
N ASN A 22 14.66 -1.64 5.71
CA ASN A 22 15.64 -0.63 6.12
C ASN A 22 16.45 -0.07 4.94
N ASN A 23 16.12 -0.41 3.69
CA ASN A 23 16.88 -0.01 2.50
C ASN A 23 17.13 1.49 2.41
N GLY A 24 16.15 2.32 2.77
CA GLY A 24 16.31 3.78 2.79
C GLY A 24 17.33 4.25 3.83
N LEU A 25 17.28 3.65 5.03
CA LEU A 25 18.25 3.92 6.10
C LEU A 25 19.65 3.45 5.70
N GLU A 26 19.77 2.24 5.15
CA GLU A 26 21.06 1.69 4.71
C GLU A 26 21.65 2.47 3.53
N ALA A 27 20.82 2.91 2.58
CA ALA A 27 21.25 3.77 1.49
C ALA A 27 21.79 5.12 2.02
N THR A 28 21.08 5.73 2.96
CA THR A 28 21.49 6.99 3.60
C THR A 28 22.78 6.81 4.39
N ASN A 29 22.88 5.74 5.19
CA ASN A 29 24.09 5.37 5.91
C ASN A 29 25.28 5.18 4.96
N ASN A 30 25.06 4.56 3.80
CA ASN A 30 26.10 4.37 2.80
C ASN A 30 26.56 5.70 2.18
N VAL A 31 25.66 6.65 1.94
CA VAL A 31 26.01 8.01 1.47
C VAL A 31 26.86 8.72 2.52
N ILE A 32 26.42 8.75 3.78
CA ILE A 32 27.17 9.37 4.89
C ILE A 32 28.58 8.76 4.98
N LYS A 33 28.67 7.42 4.93
CA LYS A 33 29.94 6.71 5.00
C LYS A 33 30.85 7.00 3.81
N LYS A 34 30.32 7.12 2.60
CA LYS A 34 31.13 7.30 1.38
C LYS A 34 31.49 8.75 1.08
N GLU A 35 30.61 9.69 1.42
CA GLU A 35 30.74 11.09 1.01
C GLU A 35 31.11 12.02 2.15
N ASN A 36 30.74 11.70 3.39
CA ASN A 36 30.91 12.63 4.52
C ASN A 36 31.97 12.17 5.51
N THR A 37 31.86 10.94 6.01
CA THR A 37 32.83 10.43 7.01
C THR A 37 33.99 9.69 6.37
N LEU A 38 33.90 9.35 5.07
CA LEU A 38 34.88 8.52 4.36
C LEU A 38 35.19 7.20 5.09
N ARG A 39 34.21 6.66 5.83
CA ARG A 39 34.30 5.48 6.70
C ARG A 39 35.25 5.63 7.89
N GLU A 40 35.69 6.84 8.21
CA GLU A 40 36.52 7.13 9.37
C GLU A 40 35.68 7.30 10.63
N ARG A 41 36.28 7.01 11.79
CA ARG A 41 35.71 7.34 13.10
C ARG A 41 36.06 8.78 13.44
N LEU A 42 35.04 9.59 13.67
CA LEU A 42 35.21 11.01 13.97
C LEU A 42 35.07 11.29 15.48
N PRO A 43 35.89 12.19 16.05
CA PRO A 43 35.61 12.76 17.37
C PRO A 43 34.25 13.44 17.40
N LEU A 44 33.57 13.42 18.55
CA LEU A 44 32.20 13.92 18.69
C LEU A 44 32.02 15.37 18.23
N SER A 45 32.99 16.24 18.54
CA SER A 45 32.98 17.65 18.12
C SER A 45 32.96 17.80 16.59
N ARG A 46 33.80 17.03 15.90
CA ARG A 46 33.89 17.03 14.43
C ARG A 46 32.67 16.36 13.79
N PHE A 47 32.15 15.30 14.39
CA PHE A 47 30.91 14.66 13.94
C PHE A 47 29.72 15.62 14.01
N LYS A 48 29.61 16.41 15.10
CA LYS A 48 28.53 17.39 15.25
C LYS A 48 28.55 18.44 14.14
N VAL A 49 29.72 19.00 13.82
CA VAL A 49 29.89 19.96 12.71
C VAL A 49 29.47 19.32 11.39
N LEU A 50 30.00 18.13 11.09
CA LEU A 50 29.69 17.40 9.86
C LEU A 50 28.20 17.05 9.74
N ALA A 51 27.53 16.71 10.85
CA ALA A 51 26.09 16.44 10.86
C ALA A 51 25.28 17.67 10.46
N PHE A 52 25.64 18.86 10.95
CA PHE A 52 24.99 20.12 10.52
C PHE A 52 25.26 20.41 9.05
N GLU A 53 26.49 20.21 8.55
CA GLU A 53 26.83 20.39 7.14
C GLU A 53 26.05 19.44 6.22
N ILE A 54 25.87 18.17 6.64
CA ILE A 54 25.06 17.19 5.91
C ILE A 54 23.63 17.69 5.78
N VAL A 55 23.00 18.09 6.90
CA VAL A 55 21.63 18.56 6.93
C VAL A 55 21.49 19.84 6.08
N GLU A 56 22.42 20.78 6.20
CA GLU A 56 22.42 22.01 5.41
C GLU A 56 22.55 21.72 3.91
N LYS A 57 23.48 20.84 3.51
CA LYS A 57 23.68 20.40 2.12
C LYS A 57 22.41 19.77 1.56
N TRP A 58 21.79 18.85 2.30
CA TRP A 58 20.57 18.19 1.86
C TRP A 58 19.39 19.15 1.77
N SER A 59 19.21 20.04 2.76
CA SER A 59 18.16 21.06 2.75
C SER A 59 18.29 22.00 1.55
N LYS A 60 19.48 22.56 1.31
CA LYS A 60 19.75 23.41 0.14
C LYS A 60 19.61 22.66 -1.18
N SER A 61 20.02 21.39 -1.22
CA SER A 61 19.83 20.56 -2.40
C SER A 61 18.36 20.31 -2.70
N TYR A 62 17.52 20.12 -1.69
CA TYR A 62 16.08 19.95 -1.87
C TYR A 62 15.43 21.23 -2.36
N GLU A 63 15.74 22.36 -1.71
CA GLU A 63 15.23 23.70 -2.09
C GLU A 63 15.58 24.08 -3.53
N ARG A 64 16.79 23.76 -3.98
CA ARG A 64 17.26 24.05 -5.35
C ARG A 64 16.95 22.95 -6.36
N SER A 65 16.51 21.78 -5.93
CA SER A 65 16.20 20.69 -6.86
C SER A 65 14.84 20.86 -7.49
N LEU A 66 14.71 20.47 -8.76
CA LEU A 66 13.41 20.26 -9.43
C LEU A 66 12.60 19.09 -8.83
N LYS A 67 13.10 18.42 -7.77
CA LYS A 67 12.43 17.29 -7.13
C LYS A 67 11.32 17.85 -6.23
N GLN A 68 10.17 18.09 -6.84
CA GLN A 68 8.96 18.43 -6.11
C GLN A 68 8.47 17.21 -5.33
N TYR A 69 8.04 17.43 -4.08
CA TYR A 69 7.29 16.42 -3.35
C TYR A 69 5.96 16.21 -4.07
N SER A 70 5.63 14.94 -4.32
CA SER A 70 4.33 14.59 -4.89
C SER A 70 3.35 14.44 -3.73
N ASP A 71 2.59 15.49 -3.45
CA ASP A 71 1.56 15.47 -2.40
C ASP A 71 0.41 14.52 -2.73
N LYS A 72 0.30 14.12 -4.01
CA LYS A 72 -0.72 13.19 -4.49
C LYS A 72 -0.07 11.88 -4.91
N GLN A 73 -0.63 10.78 -4.43
CA GLN A 73 -0.18 9.47 -4.85
C GLN A 73 -0.56 9.21 -6.30
N THR A 74 0.45 8.96 -7.14
CA THR A 74 0.22 8.61 -8.55
C THR A 74 -0.04 7.11 -8.67
N ILE A 75 -1.24 6.74 -9.09
CA ILE A 75 -1.62 5.35 -9.32
C ILE A 75 -1.16 4.91 -10.70
N SER A 76 -0.34 3.87 -10.75
CA SER A 76 0.13 3.30 -12.02
C SER A 76 -1.02 2.70 -12.82
N LEU A 77 -0.90 2.71 -14.15
CA LEU A 77 -1.91 2.10 -15.02
C LEU A 77 -2.08 0.59 -14.78
N GLU A 78 -0.99 -0.09 -14.40
CA GLU A 78 -1.03 -1.49 -13.98
C GLU A 78 -1.91 -1.67 -12.74
N LEU A 79 -1.77 -0.79 -11.75
CA LEU A 79 -2.57 -0.83 -10.53
C LEU A 79 -4.04 -0.53 -10.82
N TRP A 80 -4.33 0.46 -11.67
CA TRP A 80 -5.69 0.70 -12.19
C TRP A 80 -6.29 -0.53 -12.87
N THR A 81 -5.50 -1.23 -13.70
CA THR A 81 -5.94 -2.43 -14.40
C THR A 81 -6.26 -3.55 -13.41
N SER A 82 -5.37 -3.80 -12.44
CA SER A 82 -5.56 -4.85 -11.43
C SER A 82 -6.72 -4.55 -10.48
N GLY A 83 -6.92 -3.29 -10.10
CA GLY A 83 -8.09 -2.85 -9.32
C GLY A 83 -9.39 -3.06 -10.09
N TYR A 84 -9.42 -2.69 -11.37
CA TYR A 84 -10.60 -2.89 -12.22
C TYR A 84 -10.92 -4.38 -12.47
N GLN A 85 -9.91 -5.21 -12.74
CA GLN A 85 -10.09 -6.67 -12.84
C GLN A 85 -10.63 -7.26 -11.52
N TRP A 86 -10.12 -6.78 -10.38
CA TRP A 86 -10.62 -7.21 -9.07
C TRP A 86 -12.10 -6.86 -8.88
N VAL A 87 -12.55 -5.68 -9.32
CA VAL A 87 -13.98 -5.31 -9.28
C VAL A 87 -14.85 -6.30 -10.06
N LYS A 88 -14.37 -6.75 -11.23
CA LYS A 88 -15.10 -7.71 -12.07
C LYS A 88 -15.26 -9.09 -11.44
N LEU A 89 -14.43 -9.44 -10.45
CA LEU A 89 -14.61 -10.69 -9.69
C LEU A 89 -15.86 -10.66 -8.80
N ASN A 90 -16.47 -9.49 -8.58
CA ASN A 90 -17.72 -9.30 -7.87
C ASN A 90 -17.80 -10.04 -6.50
N LYS A 91 -16.68 -10.08 -5.77
CA LYS A 91 -16.60 -10.69 -4.43
C LYS A 91 -17.56 -10.00 -3.46
N SER A 92 -18.08 -10.71 -2.46
CA SER A 92 -18.89 -10.08 -1.40
C SER A 92 -18.06 -9.08 -0.60
N ILE A 93 -18.71 -8.02 -0.12
CA ILE A 93 -18.10 -7.00 0.75
C ILE A 93 -19.04 -6.79 1.92
N LEU A 94 -18.49 -6.71 3.13
CA LEU A 94 -19.21 -6.27 4.33
C LEU A 94 -18.59 -4.95 4.81
N SER A 95 -19.42 -3.96 5.10
CA SER A 95 -19.00 -2.63 5.53
C SER A 95 -19.48 -2.31 6.94
N PHE A 96 -18.61 -1.69 7.72
CA PHE A 96 -18.89 -1.22 9.07
C PHE A 96 -18.42 0.23 9.17
N SER A 97 -19.35 1.15 9.40
CA SER A 97 -19.03 2.55 9.70
C SER A 97 -18.79 2.70 11.20
N THR A 98 -17.76 3.44 11.57
CA THR A 98 -17.58 3.90 12.95
C THR A 98 -18.07 5.33 13.03
N GLU A 99 -19.03 5.63 13.92
CA GLU A 99 -19.66 6.95 14.03
C GLU A 99 -18.66 8.08 14.36
N CYS A 100 -17.54 7.74 15.03
CA CYS A 100 -16.60 8.73 15.56
C CYS A 100 -15.46 9.13 14.61
N ASP A 101 -15.13 8.31 13.60
CA ASP A 101 -13.82 8.43 12.92
C ASP A 101 -13.89 9.00 11.50
N ASN A 102 -15.07 9.29 10.93
CA ASN A 102 -15.20 9.62 9.50
C ASN A 102 -14.53 8.56 8.59
N LEU A 103 -14.48 7.31 9.05
CA LEU A 103 -13.88 6.17 8.37
C LEU A 103 -14.91 5.04 8.24
N VAL A 104 -14.85 4.32 7.13
CA VAL A 104 -15.65 3.12 6.89
C VAL A 104 -14.70 1.96 6.62
N GLN A 105 -14.85 0.89 7.40
CA GLN A 105 -14.11 -0.36 7.23
C GLN A 105 -14.87 -1.30 6.30
N TYR A 106 -14.16 -1.90 5.35
CA TYR A 106 -14.67 -2.86 4.39
C TYR A 106 -13.89 -4.15 4.47
N TYR A 107 -14.58 -5.26 4.67
CA TYR A 107 -14.00 -6.59 4.77
C TYR A 107 -14.24 -7.35 3.47
N ILE A 108 -13.18 -7.95 2.95
CA ILE A 108 -13.11 -8.53 1.61
C ILE A 108 -12.44 -9.90 1.68
N PRO A 109 -12.98 -10.94 1.00
CA PRO A 109 -12.31 -12.24 0.94
C PRO A 109 -11.04 -12.19 0.06
N ALA A 110 -9.97 -12.77 0.58
CA ALA A 110 -8.69 -12.89 -0.10
C ALA A 110 -8.65 -14.07 -1.08
N GLY A 111 -7.54 -14.20 -1.83
CA GLY A 111 -7.32 -15.30 -2.77
C GLY A 111 -8.47 -15.47 -3.77
N ASP A 112 -8.95 -16.71 -3.90
CA ASP A 112 -10.09 -17.09 -4.75
C ASP A 112 -11.44 -17.07 -4.01
N GLY A 113 -11.44 -16.78 -2.71
CA GLY A 113 -12.66 -16.71 -1.91
C GLY A 113 -13.63 -15.64 -2.43
N THR A 114 -14.91 -15.97 -2.56
CA THR A 114 -15.92 -15.06 -3.14
C THR A 114 -16.91 -14.53 -2.11
N LYS A 115 -17.03 -15.18 -0.95
CA LYS A 115 -17.99 -14.84 0.11
C LYS A 115 -17.28 -14.58 1.44
N ILE A 116 -17.85 -13.69 2.25
CA ILE A 116 -17.44 -13.38 3.62
C ILE A 116 -18.70 -13.16 4.47
N THR A 117 -18.69 -13.63 5.70
CA THR A 117 -19.79 -13.51 6.67
C THR A 117 -19.39 -12.68 7.89
N ASN A 118 -20.37 -12.21 8.66
CA ASN A 118 -20.09 -11.53 9.94
C ASN A 118 -19.35 -12.44 10.93
N VAL A 119 -19.63 -13.74 10.90
CA VAL A 119 -18.94 -14.75 11.74
C VAL A 119 -17.45 -14.78 11.42
N ASP A 120 -17.08 -14.75 10.14
CA ASP A 120 -15.67 -14.73 9.72
C ASP A 120 -14.92 -13.51 10.24
N ILE A 121 -15.60 -12.35 10.28
CA ILE A 121 -15.04 -11.10 10.76
C ILE A 121 -14.88 -11.12 12.29
N ASP A 122 -15.87 -11.62 13.01
CA ASP A 122 -15.82 -11.75 14.47
C ASP A 122 -14.70 -12.70 14.90
N VAL A 123 -14.55 -13.83 14.20
CA VAL A 123 -13.45 -14.76 14.40
C VAL A 123 -12.12 -14.05 14.16
N MET A 124 -11.99 -13.30 13.06
CA MET A 124 -10.75 -12.60 12.73
C MET A 124 -10.38 -11.54 13.77
N LYS A 125 -11.35 -10.74 14.25
CA LYS A 125 -11.12 -9.70 15.27
C LYS A 125 -10.73 -10.26 16.64
N LYS A 126 -11.27 -11.43 17.01
CA LYS A 126 -11.03 -12.07 18.31
C LYS A 126 -9.88 -13.09 18.28
N MET A 127 -9.31 -13.36 17.09
CA MET A 127 -8.34 -14.43 16.91
C MET A 127 -7.07 -14.16 17.72
N LYS A 128 -6.67 -15.13 18.52
CA LYS A 128 -5.31 -15.22 19.07
C LYS A 128 -4.52 -16.26 18.27
N TRP A 129 -3.26 -15.96 18.00
CA TRP A 129 -2.36 -16.83 17.25
C TRP A 129 -1.58 -17.72 18.21
N TYR A 130 -1.73 -19.03 18.08
CA TYR A 130 -1.02 -20.01 18.91
C TYR A 130 0.08 -20.76 18.14
N SER A 131 0.10 -20.64 16.81
CA SER A 131 1.18 -21.14 15.96
C SER A 131 1.34 -20.30 14.68
N PHE A 132 2.53 -20.38 14.07
CA PHE A 132 2.82 -19.74 12.80
C PHE A 132 1.95 -20.26 11.66
N ASP A 133 1.68 -21.57 11.61
CA ASP A 133 0.82 -22.16 10.56
C ASP A 133 -0.63 -21.68 10.69
N GLN A 134 -1.15 -21.55 11.91
CA GLN A 134 -2.47 -20.99 12.15
C GLN A 134 -2.54 -19.54 11.65
N TYR A 135 -1.51 -18.74 11.96
CA TYR A 135 -1.38 -17.37 11.45
C TYR A 135 -1.35 -17.34 9.92
N LYS A 136 -0.44 -18.09 9.29
CA LYS A 136 -0.26 -18.15 7.83
C LYS A 136 -1.55 -18.51 7.10
N ASN A 137 -2.31 -19.46 7.64
CA ASN A 137 -3.54 -19.95 7.02
C ASN A 137 -4.76 -19.05 7.20
N LYS A 138 -4.72 -18.06 8.10
CA LYS A 138 -5.92 -17.28 8.47
C LYS A 138 -5.73 -15.78 8.35
N ALA A 139 -4.55 -15.25 8.66
CA ALA A 139 -4.27 -13.81 8.61
C ALA A 139 -4.42 -13.23 7.20
N PHE A 140 -4.19 -14.04 6.16
CA PHE A 140 -4.27 -13.63 4.76
C PHE A 140 -5.56 -14.06 4.05
N ASN A 141 -6.60 -14.47 4.80
CA ASN A 141 -7.89 -14.89 4.22
C ASN A 141 -8.86 -13.72 4.03
N ILE A 142 -8.70 -12.64 4.79
CA ILE A 142 -9.60 -11.50 4.78
C ILE A 142 -8.76 -10.22 4.73
N TRP A 143 -9.06 -9.39 3.74
CA TRP A 143 -8.53 -8.03 3.68
C TRP A 143 -9.50 -7.07 4.33
N CYS A 144 -8.99 -6.22 5.22
CA CYS A 144 -9.67 -5.05 5.73
C CYS A 144 -9.15 -3.83 4.98
N VAL A 145 -10.07 -3.08 4.38
CA VAL A 145 -9.81 -1.81 3.69
C VAL A 145 -10.57 -0.73 4.43
N THR A 146 -9.90 0.31 4.90
CA THR A 146 -10.54 1.45 5.54
C THR A 146 -10.47 2.64 4.60
N LEU A 147 -11.62 3.24 4.29
CA LEU A 147 -11.72 4.41 3.43
C LEU A 147 -12.31 5.59 4.23
N PRO A 148 -11.90 6.84 3.95
CA PRO A 148 -12.60 8.01 4.45
C PRO A 148 -14.05 8.06 3.97
N THR A 149 -14.93 8.64 4.79
CA THR A 149 -16.33 8.95 4.40
C THR A 149 -16.37 9.99 3.28
N ASP A 150 -15.42 10.92 3.26
CA ASP A 150 -15.21 11.84 2.15
C ASP A 150 -14.69 11.09 0.91
N LYS A 151 -15.59 10.95 -0.07
CA LYS A 151 -15.34 10.24 -1.33
C LYS A 151 -14.18 10.82 -2.12
N LEU A 152 -13.88 12.11 -1.98
CA LEU A 152 -12.78 12.76 -2.71
C LEU A 152 -11.41 12.36 -2.15
N LYS A 153 -11.37 11.92 -0.88
CA LYS A 153 -10.15 11.52 -0.15
C LYS A 153 -9.92 10.01 -0.16
N TRP A 154 -10.55 9.27 -1.06
CA TRP A 154 -10.39 7.80 -1.13
C TRP A 154 -8.94 7.34 -1.31
N LEU A 155 -8.04 8.20 -1.82
CA LEU A 155 -6.60 7.93 -1.93
C LEU A 155 -5.92 7.78 -0.57
N ASP A 156 -6.48 8.35 0.50
CA ASP A 156 -6.01 8.20 1.87
C ASP A 156 -6.46 6.85 2.47
N GLY A 157 -7.09 6.00 1.66
CA GLY A 157 -7.54 4.68 2.02
C GLY A 157 -6.40 3.73 2.39
N VAL A 158 -6.64 2.87 3.38
CA VAL A 158 -5.63 2.00 3.96
C VAL A 158 -6.07 0.54 3.85
N CYS A 159 -5.12 -0.38 3.74
CA CYS A 159 -5.44 -1.80 3.60
C CYS A 159 -4.40 -2.68 4.30
N ASN A 160 -4.86 -3.76 4.94
CA ASN A 160 -3.98 -4.73 5.61
C ASN A 160 -3.33 -5.77 4.67
N CYS A 161 -3.38 -5.58 3.35
CA CYS A 161 -2.80 -6.55 2.41
C CYS A 161 -1.28 -6.29 2.19
N PRO A 162 -0.47 -7.33 1.91
CA PRO A 162 0.99 -7.17 1.72
C PRO A 162 1.38 -6.16 0.63
N ALA A 163 0.57 -6.04 -0.42
CA ALA A 163 0.84 -5.07 -1.48
C ALA A 163 0.73 -3.62 -0.98
N PHE A 164 -0.17 -3.35 -0.03
CA PHE A 164 -0.33 -2.03 0.56
C PHE A 164 0.87 -1.69 1.45
N PHE A 165 1.29 -2.59 2.34
CA PHE A 165 2.47 -2.35 3.20
C PHE A 165 3.77 -2.06 2.41
N LYS A 166 3.89 -2.58 1.18
CA LYS A 166 5.06 -2.33 0.33
C LYS A 166 4.98 -1.05 -0.50
N LYS A 167 3.78 -0.62 -0.91
CA LYS A 167 3.60 0.45 -1.90
C LYS A 167 2.72 1.60 -1.43
N PHE A 168 2.17 1.50 -0.22
CA PHE A 168 1.15 2.39 0.35
C PHE A 168 -0.08 2.54 -0.55
N MET A 169 -0.32 1.59 -1.47
CA MET A 169 -1.47 1.56 -2.36
C MET A 169 -1.61 0.14 -2.92
N CYS A 170 -2.84 -0.33 -3.05
CA CYS A 170 -3.11 -1.70 -3.53
C CYS A 170 -4.35 -1.77 -4.41
N LYS A 171 -4.52 -2.91 -5.09
CA LYS A 171 -5.69 -3.15 -5.94
C LYS A 171 -7.01 -3.14 -5.17
N HIS A 172 -6.99 -3.40 -3.85
CA HIS A 172 -8.19 -3.41 -3.02
C HIS A 172 -8.69 -1.99 -2.74
N VAL A 173 -7.81 -1.04 -2.37
CA VAL A 173 -8.17 0.37 -2.19
C VAL A 173 -8.71 0.96 -3.50
N VAL A 174 -7.97 0.77 -4.59
CA VAL A 174 -8.37 1.26 -5.93
C VAL A 174 -9.65 0.58 -6.40
N GLY A 175 -9.72 -0.75 -6.33
CA GLY A 175 -10.86 -1.52 -6.78
C GLY A 175 -12.14 -1.21 -5.98
N LEU A 176 -12.02 -1.11 -4.66
CA LEU A 176 -13.16 -0.75 -3.80
C LEU A 176 -13.68 0.64 -4.13
N SER A 177 -12.77 1.61 -4.33
CA SER A 177 -13.13 2.98 -4.72
C SER A 177 -13.81 3.05 -6.10
N ILE A 178 -13.41 2.20 -7.05
CA ILE A 178 -14.10 2.05 -8.34
C ILE A 178 -15.51 1.48 -8.12
N ARG A 179 -15.65 0.43 -7.29
CA ARG A 179 -16.94 -0.23 -7.03
C ARG A 179 -17.93 0.67 -6.30
N LEU A 180 -17.45 1.52 -5.39
CA LEU A 180 -18.24 2.52 -4.68
C LEU A 180 -18.48 3.80 -5.49
N ASN A 181 -18.02 3.86 -6.76
CA ASN A 181 -18.12 5.02 -7.64
C ASN A 181 -17.40 6.29 -7.11
N TYR A 182 -16.36 6.15 -6.29
CA TYR A 182 -15.55 7.27 -5.80
C TYR A 182 -14.54 7.75 -6.84
N CYS A 183 -14.15 6.85 -7.75
CA CYS A 183 -13.26 7.18 -8.87
C CYS A 183 -13.64 6.43 -10.15
N LYS A 184 -13.21 6.98 -11.29
CA LYS A 184 -13.41 6.36 -12.60
C LYS A 184 -12.06 5.85 -13.12
N PRO A 185 -11.92 4.55 -13.43
CA PRO A 185 -10.67 4.04 -13.95
C PRO A 185 -10.43 4.57 -15.37
N PRO A 186 -9.17 4.88 -15.74
CA PRO A 186 -8.85 5.37 -17.07
C PRO A 186 -9.25 4.34 -18.14
N PRO A 187 -9.70 4.75 -19.35
CA PRO A 187 -10.17 3.82 -20.37
C PRO A 187 -9.15 2.74 -20.73
N ALA A 188 -7.86 3.09 -20.78
CA ALA A 188 -6.78 2.16 -21.07
C ALA A 188 -6.66 1.02 -20.05
N ALA A 189 -7.14 1.19 -18.80
CA ALA A 189 -7.15 0.15 -17.78
C ALA A 189 -8.23 -0.92 -18.03
N LYS A 190 -9.27 -0.59 -18.80
CA LYS A 190 -10.41 -1.48 -19.07
C LYS A 190 -10.16 -2.45 -20.23
N ASN A 191 -9.15 -2.17 -21.05
CA ASN A 191 -8.87 -2.89 -22.30
C ASN A 191 -8.20 -4.26 -22.12
N ILE A 192 -7.85 -4.65 -20.88
CA ILE A 192 -7.22 -5.94 -20.61
C ILE A 192 -8.31 -6.95 -20.18
N PRO A 193 -8.37 -8.14 -20.79
CA PRO A 193 -9.25 -9.22 -20.36
C PRO A 193 -9.04 -9.60 -18.88
N ILE A 194 -10.03 -10.25 -18.27
CA ILE A 194 -9.89 -10.76 -16.90
C ILE A 194 -8.87 -11.91 -16.93
N GLY A 195 -7.97 -11.96 -15.93
CA GLY A 195 -6.96 -13.03 -15.81
C GLY A 195 -5.66 -12.77 -16.56
N GLU A 196 -5.65 -11.82 -17.50
CA GLU A 196 -4.44 -11.46 -18.23
C GLU A 196 -3.65 -10.35 -17.53
N LYS A 197 -2.32 -10.50 -17.52
CA LYS A 197 -1.41 -9.43 -17.12
C LYS A 197 -1.14 -8.50 -18.29
N ARG A 198 -1.08 -7.20 -18.01
CA ARG A 198 -0.65 -6.20 -19.01
C ARG A 198 0.77 -6.52 -19.47
N ARG A 199 0.99 -6.58 -20.79
CA ARG A 199 2.33 -6.73 -21.37
C ARG A 199 3.20 -5.52 -21.03
N ARG A 200 4.51 -5.75 -20.88
CA ARG A 200 5.49 -4.68 -20.63
C ARG A 200 5.56 -3.73 -21.83
N GLY A 201 5.66 -2.42 -21.57
CA GLY A 201 5.78 -1.40 -22.60
C GLY A 201 4.64 -0.38 -22.59
N ARG A 202 4.71 0.61 -23.50
CA ARG A 202 3.71 1.67 -23.61
C ARG A 202 2.37 1.09 -24.09
N PRO A 203 1.24 1.40 -23.45
CA PRO A 203 -0.07 0.99 -23.92
C PRO A 203 -0.37 1.54 -25.31
N THR A 204 -0.89 0.70 -26.19
CA THR A 204 -1.48 1.14 -27.45
C THR A 204 -2.72 1.98 -27.17
N LYS A 205 -2.89 3.09 -27.91
CA LYS A 205 -4.09 3.93 -27.83
C LYS A 205 -5.32 3.10 -28.21
N SER A 206 -6.46 3.39 -27.57
CA SER A 206 -7.73 2.75 -27.95
C SER A 206 -8.03 3.04 -29.42
N LYS A 207 -8.36 2.01 -30.20
CA LYS A 207 -8.88 2.19 -31.55
C LYS A 207 -10.27 2.83 -31.45
N LYS A 208 -10.61 3.75 -32.37
CA LYS A 208 -11.97 4.30 -32.45
C LYS A 208 -12.95 3.16 -32.75
N ALA A 209 -14.14 3.21 -32.14
CA ALA A 209 -15.20 2.25 -32.46
C ALA A 209 -15.54 2.34 -33.95
N LEU A 210 -15.82 1.19 -34.58
CA LEU A 210 -16.25 1.13 -35.97
C LEU A 210 -17.61 1.83 -36.07
N LEU A 211 -17.67 2.97 -36.74
CA LEU A 211 -18.94 3.59 -37.13
C LEU A 211 -19.38 2.85 -38.39
N VAL A 212 -20.36 1.95 -38.27
CA VAL A 212 -21.05 1.38 -39.43
C VAL A 212 -21.96 2.48 -39.96
N GLN A 213 -21.67 2.98 -41.17
CA GLN A 213 -22.58 3.84 -41.93
C GLN A 213 -23.50 2.97 -42.78
#